data_AF-A0AAP4AB83-F1
#
_entry.id   AF-A0AAP4AB83-F1
#
_cell.length_a   1.000
_cell.length_b   1.000
_cell.length_c   1.000
_cell.angle_alpha   90.00
_cell.angle_beta   90.00
_cell.angle_gamma   90.00
#
_symmetry.space_group_name_H-M   'P 1'
#
loop_
_entity.id
_entity.type
_entity.pdbx_description
1 polymer ?
#
loop_
_entity_poly.entity_id
_entity_poly.type
_entity_poly.pdbx_seq_one_letter_code
_entity_poly.pdbx_strand_id
1 'polypeptide(L)'
;MLEDEKIIECEEMGIEFSKKTGKVKSFNPNKFATFTAKKLQIIYNKDSFYVYNDGIWNKISDMYLFQKLRGKLQTYSDNIWSLKNEKEYIGALKRIVFFEEELNSNKRYINLKNGMFDLNTYSLMEHRPEFYSSIRIPVDYNEEAECPNFIRFLNQCFNGDEEAINLAQEWVGYILTAETRAQKALILYGNGKNGKGVFIDIISELIGQENISSIPMNELSRPFSRVCIYGKLANISNENEFNGASLNTQYFKAIVGEDIITAEQKNKPVIQFKPTARMVFSTNNLPHTNDGGYAFMRRLCMLHFKNVVKEEDRDFYLREKLKEELNGIFNWALVGLRRLKENNFRFSECNSSNKLLKQYEMELNPMILFFEQCVEKEHSDHREDNRIIYNTYKSWARANGMEGQAKISVQKFWRKFDAYAKSLGYECESKKSNSFRYHTGVKIVGCFRISLDDSRIFGQLGG
;
A
#
# COMPACT_ATOMS: atom_id res chain seq x y z
N MET A 1 48.08 6.63 -35.51
CA MET A 1 47.02 6.13 -36.41
C MET A 1 46.05 5.36 -35.54
N LEU A 2 44.75 5.63 -35.63
CA LEU A 2 43.75 4.79 -34.96
C LEU A 2 43.81 3.40 -35.60
N GLU A 3 43.79 2.34 -34.79
CA GLU A 3 43.69 0.96 -35.28
C GLU A 3 42.42 0.80 -36.13
N ASP A 4 42.42 -0.06 -37.16
CA ASP A 4 41.32 -0.19 -38.12
C ASP A 4 39.97 -0.48 -37.44
N GLU A 5 39.97 -1.22 -36.32
CA GLU A 5 38.77 -1.48 -35.50
C GLU A 5 38.16 -0.20 -34.90
N LYS A 6 39.00 0.74 -34.44
CA LYS A 6 38.53 2.03 -33.91
C LYS A 6 37.92 2.90 -35.00
N ILE A 7 38.42 2.81 -36.23
CA ILE A 7 37.87 3.55 -37.37
C ILE A 7 36.46 3.04 -37.71
N ILE A 8 36.28 1.71 -37.75
CA ILE A 8 34.96 1.08 -37.97
C ILE A 8 33.97 1.49 -36.88
N GLU A 9 34.36 1.40 -35.60
CA GLU A 9 33.49 1.80 -34.48
C GLU A 9 33.09 3.29 -34.59
N CYS A 10 34.03 4.16 -34.98
CA CYS A 10 33.74 5.58 -35.19
C CYS A 10 32.72 5.81 -36.32
N GLU A 11 32.85 5.10 -37.43
CA GLU A 11 31.91 5.19 -38.55
C GLU A 11 30.50 4.69 -38.18
N GLU A 12 30.41 3.62 -37.38
CA GLU A 12 29.14 3.13 -36.83
C GLU A 12 28.49 4.16 -35.89
N MET A 13 29.30 4.83 -35.06
CA MET A 13 28.85 5.95 -34.22
C MET A 13 28.47 7.21 -35.02
N GLY A 14 28.74 7.25 -36.32
CA GLY A 14 28.51 8.42 -37.16
C GLY A 14 29.55 9.52 -36.99
N ILE A 15 30.76 9.18 -36.56
CA ILE A 15 31.91 10.08 -36.46
C ILE A 15 32.73 9.95 -37.75
N GLU A 16 32.86 11.04 -38.51
CA GLU A 16 33.68 11.08 -39.72
C GLU A 16 34.99 11.83 -39.43
N PHE A 17 36.14 11.27 -39.81
CA PHE A 17 37.44 11.94 -39.70
C PHE A 17 37.91 12.51 -41.05
N SER A 18 38.59 13.66 -41.00
CA SER A 18 39.26 14.25 -42.16
C SER A 18 40.52 13.45 -42.49
N LYS A 19 40.58 12.86 -43.69
CA LYS A 19 41.77 12.15 -44.19
C LYS A 19 43.02 13.04 -44.26
N LYS A 20 42.86 14.37 -44.33
CA LYS A 20 43.98 15.33 -44.42
C LYS A 20 44.55 15.74 -43.06
N THR A 21 43.70 15.86 -42.04
CA THR A 21 44.07 16.46 -40.75
C THR A 21 43.96 15.50 -39.57
N GLY A 22 43.35 14.33 -39.75
CA GLY A 22 43.08 13.37 -38.69
C GLY A 22 42.06 13.86 -37.65
N LYS A 23 41.47 15.04 -37.83
CA LYS A 23 40.46 15.63 -36.93
C LYS A 23 39.05 15.20 -37.34
N VAL A 24 38.12 15.19 -36.38
CA VAL A 24 36.69 14.97 -36.66
C VAL A 24 36.18 16.04 -37.65
N LYS A 25 35.62 15.57 -38.76
CA LYS A 25 35.03 16.36 -39.85
C LYS A 25 33.53 16.56 -39.65
N SER A 26 32.81 15.52 -39.24
CA SER A 26 31.36 15.57 -39.02
C SER A 26 30.92 14.55 -37.97
N PHE A 27 29.76 14.81 -37.36
CA PHE A 27 29.08 13.89 -36.45
C PHE A 27 27.62 13.77 -36.87
N ASN A 28 27.10 12.54 -36.96
CA ASN A 28 25.71 12.26 -37.29
C ASN A 28 24.95 11.74 -36.04
N PRO A 29 24.13 12.59 -35.40
CA PRO A 29 23.34 12.25 -34.22
C PRO A 29 22.43 11.01 -34.38
N ASN A 30 21.84 10.80 -35.57
CA ASN A 30 20.94 9.68 -35.82
C ASN A 30 21.69 8.34 -35.91
N LYS A 31 22.87 8.34 -36.54
CA LYS A 31 23.75 7.16 -36.54
C LYS A 31 24.20 6.82 -35.12
N PHE A 32 24.59 7.83 -34.33
CA PHE A 32 24.96 7.62 -32.93
C PHE A 32 23.82 7.06 -32.08
N ALA A 33 22.60 7.56 -32.27
CA ALA A 33 21.41 7.01 -31.60
C ALA A 33 21.15 5.55 -31.99
N THR A 34 21.31 5.21 -33.27
CA THR A 34 21.18 3.82 -33.77
C THR A 34 22.26 2.91 -33.19
N PHE A 35 23.51 3.38 -33.16
CA PHE A 35 24.62 2.68 -32.52
C PHE A 35 24.33 2.42 -31.04
N THR A 36 23.87 3.45 -30.33
CA THR A 36 23.53 3.37 -28.89
C THR A 36 22.44 2.34 -28.65
N ALA A 37 21.36 2.37 -29.43
CA ALA A 37 20.24 1.41 -29.30
C ALA A 37 20.64 -0.03 -29.65
N LYS A 38 21.64 -0.25 -30.51
CA LYS A 38 22.17 -1.58 -30.83
C LYS A 38 23.12 -2.12 -29.75
N LYS A 39 23.92 -1.24 -29.14
CA LYS A 39 24.95 -1.64 -28.17
C LYS A 39 24.43 -1.71 -26.74
N LEU A 40 23.42 -0.92 -26.40
CA LEU A 40 22.77 -0.95 -25.10
C LEU A 40 21.44 -1.68 -25.19
N GLN A 41 21.15 -2.52 -24.21
CA GLN A 41 19.79 -2.99 -23.98
C GLN A 41 19.01 -1.86 -23.30
N ILE A 42 18.39 -1.02 -24.12
CA ILE A 42 17.68 0.19 -23.70
C ILE A 42 16.26 0.19 -24.27
N ILE A 43 15.30 0.59 -23.43
CA ILE A 43 13.89 0.76 -23.78
C ILE A 43 13.38 2.12 -23.31
N TYR A 44 12.21 2.51 -23.80
CA TYR A 44 11.50 3.69 -23.34
C TYR A 44 10.15 3.29 -22.74
N ASN A 45 9.81 3.82 -21.57
CA ASN A 45 8.51 3.63 -20.93
C ASN A 45 8.09 4.93 -20.23
N LYS A 46 6.85 5.38 -20.49
CA LYS A 46 6.20 6.55 -19.85
C LYS A 46 7.14 7.73 -19.59
N ASP A 47 7.77 8.20 -20.66
CA ASP A 47 8.64 9.37 -20.67
C ASP A 47 9.96 9.20 -19.88
N SER A 48 10.50 7.99 -19.86
CA SER A 48 11.79 7.67 -19.22
C SER A 48 12.48 6.53 -19.95
N PHE A 49 13.81 6.59 -20.01
CA PHE A 49 14.63 5.49 -20.49
C PHE A 49 14.86 4.47 -19.38
N TYR A 50 14.97 3.20 -19.78
CA TYR A 50 15.41 2.11 -18.91
C TYR A 50 16.54 1.35 -19.58
N VAL A 51 17.57 0.99 -18.82
CA VAL A 51 18.70 0.19 -19.30
C VAL A 51 18.71 -1.13 -18.55
N TYR A 52 18.77 -2.22 -19.30
CA TYR A 52 18.92 -3.55 -18.71
C TYR A 52 20.37 -3.77 -18.31
N ASN A 53 20.57 -4.14 -17.06
CA ASN A 53 21.85 -4.55 -16.54
C ASN A 53 21.62 -5.47 -15.35
N ASP A 54 22.44 -6.51 -15.21
CA ASP A 54 22.43 -7.39 -14.02
C ASP A 54 21.02 -7.94 -13.70
N GLY A 55 20.30 -8.37 -14.73
CA GLY A 55 18.99 -9.03 -14.55
C GLY A 55 17.78 -8.11 -14.37
N ILE A 56 17.95 -6.78 -14.37
CA ILE A 56 16.87 -5.81 -14.08
C ILE A 56 16.90 -4.61 -15.04
N TRP A 57 15.72 -4.09 -15.39
CA TRP A 57 15.55 -2.82 -16.10
C TRP A 57 15.62 -1.64 -15.13
N ASN A 58 16.73 -0.90 -15.16
CA ASN A 58 16.94 0.25 -14.30
C ASN A 58 16.47 1.53 -15.00
N LYS A 59 15.59 2.28 -14.33
CA LYS A 59 15.25 3.63 -14.77
C LYS A 59 16.49 4.51 -14.74
N ILE A 60 16.80 5.15 -15.86
CA ILE A 60 17.92 6.08 -15.97
C ILE A 60 17.40 7.50 -16.16
N SER A 61 18.00 8.47 -15.47
CA SER A 61 17.69 9.88 -15.72
C SER A 61 18.31 10.32 -17.04
N ASP A 62 17.60 11.15 -17.78
CA ASP A 62 18.09 11.78 -19.01
C ASP A 62 19.50 12.37 -18.79
N MET A 63 19.69 13.14 -17.72
CA MET A 63 20.99 13.74 -17.39
C MET A 63 22.13 12.72 -17.22
N TYR A 64 21.91 11.61 -16.51
CA TYR A 64 22.95 10.59 -16.30
C TYR A 64 23.24 9.83 -17.59
N LEU A 65 22.21 9.50 -18.38
CA LEU A 65 22.37 8.93 -19.71
C LEU A 65 23.22 9.86 -20.60
N PHE A 66 22.93 11.17 -20.59
CA PHE A 66 23.66 12.15 -21.40
C PHE A 66 25.11 12.28 -20.94
N GLN A 67 25.36 12.29 -19.64
CA GLN A 67 26.72 12.32 -19.10
C GLN A 67 27.55 11.13 -19.60
N LYS A 68 26.98 9.92 -19.59
CA LYS A 68 27.67 8.71 -20.06
C LYS A 68 27.91 8.72 -21.57
N LEU A 69 26.89 9.08 -22.36
CA LEU A 69 27.00 9.15 -23.82
C LEU A 69 27.99 10.24 -24.27
N ARG A 70 27.96 11.41 -23.63
CA ARG A 70 28.94 12.48 -23.83
C ARG A 70 30.34 12.03 -23.47
N GLY A 71 30.52 11.36 -22.34
CA GLY A 71 31.81 10.83 -21.90
C GLY A 71 32.42 9.89 -22.94
N LYS A 72 31.62 8.97 -23.53
CA LYS A 72 32.07 8.08 -24.61
C LYS A 72 32.48 8.86 -25.86
N LEU A 73 31.68 9.84 -26.30
CA LEU A 73 32.00 10.67 -27.47
C LEU A 73 33.28 11.50 -27.28
N GLN A 74 33.52 12.03 -26.08
CA GLN A 74 34.71 12.81 -25.76
C GLN A 74 36.01 12.01 -25.86
N THR A 75 35.96 10.68 -25.76
CA THR A 75 37.16 9.83 -25.97
C THR A 75 37.69 9.89 -27.41
N TYR A 76 36.86 10.33 -28.37
CA TYR A 76 37.25 10.46 -29.78
C TYR A 76 37.59 11.91 -30.19
N SER A 77 36.97 12.91 -29.55
CA SER A 77 37.26 14.34 -29.78
C SER A 77 36.61 15.24 -28.72
N ASP A 78 37.38 16.20 -28.19
CA ASP A 78 36.95 17.09 -27.10
C ASP A 78 35.71 17.95 -27.43
N ASN A 79 35.49 18.25 -28.71
CA ASN A 79 34.46 19.20 -29.19
C ASN A 79 33.39 18.57 -30.09
N ILE A 80 33.24 17.24 -30.07
CA ILE A 80 32.24 16.55 -30.91
C ILE A 80 30.80 16.76 -30.43
N TRP A 81 30.63 16.97 -29.12
CA TRP A 81 29.33 17.16 -28.49
C TRP A 81 28.90 18.63 -28.53
N SER A 82 27.62 18.87 -28.78
CA SER A 82 26.97 20.20 -28.68
C SER A 82 25.53 20.05 -28.21
N LEU A 83 24.94 21.12 -27.65
CA LEU A 83 23.51 21.12 -27.24
C LEU A 83 22.55 20.83 -28.39
N LYS A 84 22.90 21.25 -29.61
CA LYS A 84 22.12 20.94 -30.81
C LYS A 84 22.15 19.43 -31.10
N ASN A 85 23.35 18.85 -31.14
CA ASN A 85 23.54 17.42 -31.37
C ASN A 85 22.85 16.60 -30.29
N GLU A 86 22.87 17.05 -29.03
CA GLU A 86 22.18 16.40 -27.92
C GLU A 86 20.68 16.27 -28.15
N LYS A 87 20.01 17.37 -28.47
CA LYS A 87 18.58 17.36 -28.77
C LYS A 87 18.25 16.43 -29.94
N GLU A 88 19.09 16.43 -30.97
CA GLU A 88 18.91 15.58 -32.15
C GLU A 88 19.07 14.10 -31.82
N TYR A 89 20.18 13.67 -31.19
CA TYR A 89 20.38 12.24 -30.92
C TYR A 89 19.41 11.71 -29.86
N ILE A 90 19.00 12.51 -28.88
CA ILE A 90 17.98 12.08 -27.90
C ILE A 90 16.60 11.98 -28.54
N GLY A 91 16.24 12.95 -29.40
CA GLY A 91 15.03 12.86 -30.19
C GLY A 91 15.00 11.63 -31.08
N ALA A 92 16.13 11.29 -31.71
CA ALA A 92 16.28 10.08 -32.52
C ALA A 92 16.22 8.82 -31.65
N LEU A 93 16.94 8.78 -30.52
CA LEU A 93 16.99 7.62 -29.63
C LEU A 93 15.60 7.26 -29.12
N LYS A 94 14.80 8.25 -28.67
CA LYS A 94 13.40 8.04 -28.24
C LYS A 94 12.51 7.40 -29.31
N ARG A 95 12.85 7.53 -30.60
CA ARG A 95 12.09 6.99 -31.74
C ARG A 95 12.65 5.65 -32.25
N ILE A 96 13.87 5.30 -31.87
CA ILE A 96 14.56 4.07 -32.28
C ILE A 96 14.38 2.97 -31.24
N VAL A 97 14.52 3.31 -29.95
CA VAL A 97 14.43 2.31 -28.87
C VAL A 97 13.02 1.75 -28.78
N PHE A 98 12.92 0.47 -28.41
CA PHE A 98 11.64 -0.19 -28.22
C PHE A 98 10.84 0.51 -27.10
N PHE A 99 9.56 0.77 -27.37
CA PHE A 99 8.64 1.32 -26.40
C PHE A 99 7.90 0.16 -25.74
N GLU A 100 8.20 -0.07 -24.46
CA GLU A 100 7.50 -1.05 -23.65
C GLU A 100 6.44 -0.31 -22.82
N GLU A 101 5.18 -0.69 -22.94
CA GLU A 101 4.08 -0.06 -22.20
C GLU A 101 3.93 -0.64 -20.79
N GLU A 102 4.24 -1.93 -20.64
CA GLU A 102 3.79 -2.79 -19.55
C GLU A 102 4.95 -3.38 -18.73
N LEU A 103 5.87 -2.53 -18.25
CA LEU A 103 6.88 -2.94 -17.27
C LEU A 103 6.23 -3.63 -16.06
N ASN A 104 6.79 -4.77 -15.63
CA ASN A 104 6.32 -5.60 -14.52
C ASN A 104 4.88 -6.14 -14.66
N SER A 105 4.33 -6.28 -15.88
CA SER A 105 2.99 -6.86 -16.06
C SER A 105 2.92 -8.35 -15.74
N ASN A 106 4.03 -9.07 -15.89
CA ASN A 106 4.07 -10.51 -15.67
C ASN A 106 4.14 -10.87 -14.17
N LYS A 107 2.97 -11.10 -13.58
CA LYS A 107 2.80 -11.48 -12.17
C LYS A 107 3.22 -12.92 -11.83
N ARG A 108 3.65 -13.73 -12.81
CA ARG A 108 4.11 -15.12 -12.59
C ARG A 108 5.48 -15.17 -11.95
N TYR A 109 6.32 -14.17 -12.22
CA TYR A 109 7.73 -14.23 -11.85
C TYR A 109 8.06 -13.23 -10.74
N ILE A 110 9.02 -13.62 -9.90
CA ILE A 110 9.68 -12.73 -8.94
C ILE A 110 11.14 -12.61 -9.35
N ASN A 111 11.59 -11.39 -9.64
CA ASN A 111 12.98 -11.14 -9.95
C ASN A 111 13.80 -11.08 -8.65
N LEU A 112 14.71 -12.03 -8.50
CA LEU A 112 15.61 -12.16 -7.36
C LEU A 112 17.03 -11.77 -7.77
N LYS A 113 17.94 -11.67 -6.80
CA LYS A 113 19.34 -11.34 -7.07
C LYS A 113 20.04 -12.43 -7.90
N ASN A 114 19.70 -13.70 -7.69
CA ASN A 114 20.32 -14.84 -8.40
C ASN A 114 19.51 -15.40 -9.57
N GLY A 115 18.35 -14.82 -9.91
CA GLY A 115 17.57 -15.27 -11.08
C GLY A 115 16.12 -14.82 -11.08
N MET A 116 15.35 -15.36 -12.01
CA MET A 116 13.91 -15.15 -12.15
C MET A 116 13.17 -16.36 -11.54
N PHE A 117 12.50 -16.16 -10.41
CA PHE A 117 11.78 -17.23 -9.72
C PHE A 117 10.37 -17.38 -10.27
N ASP A 118 10.01 -18.59 -10.71
CA ASP A 118 8.71 -18.89 -11.31
C ASP A 118 7.71 -19.39 -10.26
N LEU A 119 6.61 -18.65 -10.03
CA LEU A 119 5.58 -19.00 -9.04
C LEU A 119 4.63 -20.13 -9.46
N ASN A 120 4.78 -20.68 -10.67
CA ASN A 120 4.01 -21.85 -11.10
C ASN A 120 4.82 -23.13 -10.90
N THR A 121 6.10 -23.13 -11.27
CA THR A 121 6.98 -24.29 -11.14
C THR A 121 7.78 -24.31 -9.84
N TYR A 122 7.84 -23.19 -9.12
CA TYR A 122 8.68 -22.97 -7.93
C TYR A 122 10.16 -23.26 -8.21
N SER A 123 10.65 -22.82 -9.36
CA SER A 123 12.04 -23.01 -9.80
C SER A 123 12.67 -21.68 -10.19
N LEU A 124 13.99 -21.59 -9.99
CA LEU A 124 14.80 -20.45 -10.42
C LEU A 124 15.22 -20.61 -11.88
N MET A 125 15.07 -19.55 -12.67
CA MET A 125 15.53 -19.44 -14.05
C MET A 125 16.58 -18.35 -14.18
N GLU A 126 17.38 -18.39 -15.25
CA GLU A 126 18.27 -17.28 -15.59
C GLU A 126 17.49 -15.99 -15.84
N HIS A 127 18.08 -14.85 -15.49
CA HIS A 127 17.52 -13.56 -15.85
C HIS A 127 17.50 -13.36 -17.35
N ARG A 128 16.44 -12.72 -17.84
CA ARG A 128 16.31 -12.36 -19.24
C ARG A 128 15.63 -10.99 -19.43
N PRO A 129 16.06 -10.17 -20.39
CA PRO A 129 15.47 -8.84 -20.62
C PRO A 129 13.99 -8.90 -21.01
N GLU A 130 13.53 -10.01 -21.62
CA GLU A 130 12.16 -10.22 -22.07
C GLU A 130 11.14 -10.34 -20.93
N PHE A 131 11.61 -10.46 -19.67
CA PHE A 131 10.72 -10.41 -18.51
C PHE A 131 10.26 -8.98 -18.17
N TYR A 132 10.91 -7.95 -18.73
CA TYR A 132 10.55 -6.53 -18.51
C TYR A 132 10.36 -6.14 -17.03
N SER A 133 11.16 -6.75 -16.17
CA SER A 133 11.16 -6.52 -14.73
C SER A 133 12.06 -5.33 -14.37
N SER A 134 11.46 -4.30 -13.78
CA SER A 134 12.17 -3.16 -13.17
C SER A 134 12.15 -3.18 -11.64
N ILE A 135 11.64 -4.27 -11.06
CA ILE A 135 11.55 -4.53 -9.63
C ILE A 135 12.36 -5.78 -9.36
N ARG A 136 13.36 -5.72 -8.47
CA ARG A 136 14.14 -6.89 -8.03
C ARG A 136 14.16 -6.94 -6.52
N ILE A 137 13.94 -8.13 -5.96
CA ILE A 137 14.04 -8.41 -4.53
C ILE A 137 15.50 -8.80 -4.23
N PRO A 138 16.16 -8.18 -3.25
CA PRO A 138 17.61 -8.30 -3.01
C PRO A 138 18.01 -9.59 -2.25
N VAL A 139 17.31 -10.70 -2.49
CA VAL A 139 17.59 -12.01 -1.88
C VAL A 139 18.01 -13.03 -2.91
N ASP A 140 18.75 -14.04 -2.47
CA ASP A 140 19.15 -15.19 -3.28
C ASP A 140 18.21 -16.36 -2.93
N TYR A 141 17.53 -16.94 -3.93
CA TYR A 141 16.78 -18.17 -3.67
C TYR A 141 17.73 -19.33 -3.41
N ASN A 142 17.60 -19.93 -2.23
CA ASN A 142 18.27 -21.17 -1.83
C ASN A 142 17.22 -22.05 -1.18
N GLU A 143 16.90 -23.21 -1.76
CA GLU A 143 15.87 -24.13 -1.28
C GLU A 143 16.11 -24.61 0.16
N GLU A 144 17.37 -24.71 0.58
CA GLU A 144 17.77 -25.16 1.92
C GLU A 144 17.83 -24.04 2.96
N ALA A 145 17.58 -22.77 2.56
CA ALA A 145 17.66 -21.66 3.50
C ALA A 145 16.50 -21.70 4.52
N GLU A 146 16.86 -21.61 5.79
CA GLU A 146 15.94 -21.59 6.93
C GLU A 146 15.92 -20.22 7.62
N CYS A 147 14.90 -19.98 8.45
CA CYS A 147 14.77 -18.75 9.24
C CYS A 147 14.33 -18.99 10.71
N PRO A 148 15.06 -19.82 11.48
CA PRO A 148 14.65 -20.19 12.84
C PRO A 148 14.54 -19.00 13.82
N ASN A 149 15.41 -17.99 13.71
CA ASN A 149 15.32 -16.79 14.54
C ASN A 149 14.05 -15.99 14.21
N PHE A 150 13.69 -15.91 12.93
CA PHE A 150 12.46 -15.24 12.49
C PHE A 150 11.20 -15.95 12.97
N ILE A 151 11.15 -17.29 12.89
CA ILE A 151 10.04 -18.08 13.43
C ILE A 151 9.89 -17.85 14.95
N ARG A 152 11.00 -17.87 15.69
CA ARG A 152 10.98 -17.59 17.13
C ARG A 152 10.49 -16.18 17.44
N PHE A 153 10.94 -15.19 16.66
CA PHE A 153 10.49 -13.80 16.77
C PHE A 153 8.97 -13.67 16.54
N LEU A 154 8.41 -14.30 15.51
CA LEU A 154 6.97 -14.26 15.25
C LEU A 154 6.17 -14.92 16.39
N ASN A 155 6.63 -16.08 16.87
CA ASN A 155 6.03 -16.74 18.04
C ASN A 155 6.00 -15.82 19.26
N GLN A 156 7.07 -15.06 19.50
CA GLN A 156 7.10 -14.06 20.57
C GLN A 156 6.12 -12.91 20.31
N CYS A 157 6.05 -12.35 19.11
CA CYS A 157 5.14 -11.23 18.78
C CYS A 157 3.67 -11.60 18.96
N PHE A 158 3.30 -12.82 18.60
CA PHE A 158 1.92 -13.29 18.56
C PHE A 158 1.52 -14.21 19.72
N ASN A 159 2.40 -14.43 20.71
CA ASN A 159 2.21 -15.38 21.82
C ASN A 159 1.84 -16.80 21.34
N GLY A 160 2.49 -17.27 20.27
CA GLY A 160 2.21 -18.59 19.68
C GLY A 160 0.86 -18.72 18.98
N ASP A 161 0.16 -17.61 18.67
CA ASP A 161 -1.07 -17.60 17.88
C ASP A 161 -0.75 -18.00 16.41
N GLU A 162 -0.89 -19.29 16.12
CA GLU A 162 -0.59 -19.87 14.79
C GLU A 162 -1.43 -19.26 13.67
N GLU A 163 -2.69 -18.90 13.94
CA GLU A 163 -3.55 -18.23 12.95
C GLU A 163 -2.97 -16.85 12.57
N ALA A 164 -2.49 -16.09 13.55
CA ALA A 164 -1.84 -14.80 13.31
C ALA A 164 -0.50 -14.96 12.57
N ILE A 165 0.29 -15.99 12.89
CA ILE A 165 1.55 -16.30 12.18
C ILE A 165 1.27 -16.69 10.72
N ASN A 166 0.26 -17.52 10.47
CA ASN A 166 -0.15 -17.89 9.12
C ASN A 166 -0.66 -16.69 8.32
N LEU A 167 -1.44 -15.81 8.94
CA LEU A 167 -1.89 -14.57 8.33
C LEU A 167 -0.71 -13.64 8.00
N ALA A 168 0.27 -13.52 8.91
CA ALA A 168 1.50 -12.77 8.66
C ALA A 168 2.29 -13.37 7.49
N GLN A 169 2.42 -14.69 7.42
CA GLN A 169 3.10 -15.39 6.33
C GLN A 169 2.47 -15.13 4.96
N GLU A 170 1.15 -15.16 4.88
CA GLU A 170 0.41 -14.81 3.66
C GLU A 170 0.66 -13.36 3.26
N TRP A 171 0.67 -12.43 4.22
CA TRP A 171 0.95 -11.03 3.97
C TRP A 171 2.36 -10.77 3.46
N VAL A 172 3.38 -11.37 4.09
CA VAL A 172 4.76 -11.25 3.63
C VAL A 172 4.89 -11.84 2.22
N GLY A 173 4.32 -13.03 1.98
CA GLY A 173 4.29 -13.66 0.66
C GLY A 173 3.59 -12.81 -0.40
N TYR A 174 2.46 -12.20 -0.07
CA TYR A 174 1.72 -11.31 -0.96
C TYR A 174 2.53 -10.08 -1.38
N ILE A 175 3.30 -9.53 -0.42
CA ILE A 175 4.19 -8.38 -0.64
C ILE A 175 5.39 -8.71 -1.56
N LEU A 176 5.68 -9.98 -1.87
CA LEU A 176 6.73 -10.34 -2.83
C LEU A 176 6.32 -10.17 -4.30
N THR A 177 5.03 -10.07 -4.61
CA THR A 177 4.51 -10.12 -5.99
C THR A 177 3.95 -8.77 -6.45
N ALA A 178 3.57 -8.58 -7.70
CA ALA A 178 2.77 -7.42 -8.12
C ALA A 178 1.25 -7.67 -8.02
N GLU A 179 0.83 -8.72 -7.31
CA GLU A 179 -0.58 -9.10 -7.21
C GLU A 179 -1.36 -8.20 -6.23
N THR A 180 -2.60 -7.92 -6.59
CA THR A 180 -3.49 -6.97 -5.94
C THR A 180 -4.91 -7.53 -5.69
N ARG A 181 -5.20 -8.73 -6.22
CA ARG A 181 -6.52 -9.41 -6.16
C ARG A 181 -7.11 -9.60 -4.77
N ALA A 182 -6.29 -9.63 -3.71
CA ALA A 182 -6.82 -9.80 -2.36
C ALA A 182 -7.62 -8.56 -1.90
N GLN A 183 -7.35 -7.39 -2.49
CA GLN A 183 -8.02 -6.12 -2.16
C GLN A 183 -8.04 -5.81 -0.66
N LYS A 184 -6.92 -6.09 0.01
CA LYS A 184 -6.70 -5.77 1.41
C LYS A 184 -5.53 -4.81 1.60
N ALA A 185 -5.59 -4.05 2.68
CA ALA A 185 -4.50 -3.33 3.32
C ALA A 185 -4.24 -3.95 4.70
N LEU A 186 -2.98 -3.94 5.11
CA LEU A 186 -2.53 -4.48 6.39
C LEU A 186 -2.39 -3.36 7.41
N ILE A 187 -3.01 -3.54 8.57
CA ILE A 187 -2.80 -2.71 9.76
C ILE A 187 -2.03 -3.55 10.78
N LEU A 188 -0.83 -3.10 11.15
CA LEU A 188 -0.05 -3.66 12.24
C LEU A 188 -0.41 -2.87 13.50
N TYR A 189 -1.11 -3.49 14.43
CA TYR A 189 -1.66 -2.83 15.62
C TYR A 189 -0.99 -3.32 16.92
N GLY A 190 -0.77 -2.40 17.86
CA GLY A 190 -0.48 -2.71 19.27
C GLY A 190 0.27 -1.59 19.98
N ASN A 191 0.50 -1.69 21.29
CA ASN A 191 0.84 -0.55 22.15
C ASN A 191 2.34 -0.20 22.26
N GLY A 192 3.10 -0.45 21.19
CA GLY A 192 4.56 -0.24 21.14
C GLY A 192 5.36 -1.32 21.88
N LYS A 193 6.70 -1.33 21.67
CA LYS A 193 7.64 -2.32 22.27
C LYS A 193 7.25 -3.79 22.02
N ASN A 194 6.54 -4.05 20.93
CA ASN A 194 5.90 -5.33 20.63
C ASN A 194 6.41 -6.02 19.35
N GLY A 195 7.54 -5.55 18.80
CA GLY A 195 8.16 -6.13 17.61
C GLY A 195 7.64 -5.60 16.27
N LYS A 196 6.59 -4.75 16.22
CA LYS A 196 6.08 -4.16 14.97
C LYS A 196 7.18 -3.51 14.11
N GLY A 197 8.02 -2.68 14.74
CA GLY A 197 9.13 -2.00 14.06
C GLY A 197 10.13 -3.00 13.47
N VAL A 198 10.50 -4.03 14.22
CA VAL A 198 11.42 -5.09 13.74
C VAL A 198 10.80 -5.85 12.58
N PHE A 199 9.51 -6.21 12.65
CA PHE A 199 8.81 -6.89 11.57
C PHE A 199 8.78 -6.05 10.28
N ILE A 200 8.49 -4.75 10.39
CA ILE A 200 8.54 -3.80 9.26
C ILE A 200 9.94 -3.68 8.69
N ASP A 201 10.95 -3.53 9.54
CA ASP A 201 12.34 -3.39 9.13
C ASP A 201 12.74 -4.63 8.30
N ILE A 202 12.43 -5.84 8.78
CA ILE A 202 12.79 -7.09 8.10
C ILE A 202 12.02 -7.31 6.80
N ILE A 203 10.72 -7.00 6.74
CA ILE A 203 9.98 -7.05 5.47
C ILE A 203 10.55 -6.04 4.47
N SER A 204 10.97 -4.87 4.96
CA SER A 204 11.52 -3.83 4.10
C SER A 204 12.86 -4.22 3.50
N GLU A 205 13.71 -4.88 4.29
CA GLU A 205 14.97 -5.48 3.82
C GLU A 205 14.71 -6.65 2.86
N LEU A 206 13.72 -7.50 3.17
CA LEU A 206 13.33 -8.63 2.33
C LEU A 206 12.98 -8.16 0.92
N ILE A 207 12.13 -7.14 0.77
CA ILE A 207 11.69 -6.67 -0.55
C ILE A 207 12.58 -5.61 -1.18
N GLY A 208 13.54 -5.05 -0.45
CA GLY A 208 14.39 -3.96 -0.91
C GLY A 208 13.75 -2.56 -0.77
N GLN A 209 14.54 -1.60 -0.29
CA GLN A 209 14.10 -0.23 0.00
C GLN A 209 13.63 0.51 -1.27
N GLU A 210 14.22 0.20 -2.42
CA GLU A 210 13.85 0.73 -3.72
C GLU A 210 12.43 0.32 -4.15
N ASN A 211 11.87 -0.75 -3.59
CA ASN A 211 10.53 -1.25 -3.90
C ASN A 211 9.46 -0.72 -2.93
N ILE A 212 9.85 0.18 -2.01
CA ILE A 212 9.00 0.73 -0.95
C ILE A 212 8.73 2.21 -1.18
N SER A 213 7.58 2.64 -0.68
CA SER A 213 7.18 4.03 -0.47
C SER A 213 6.63 4.17 0.95
N SER A 214 6.54 5.40 1.46
CA SER A 214 6.15 5.67 2.85
C SER A 214 5.15 6.81 2.96
N ILE A 215 4.06 6.73 2.20
CA ILE A 215 2.98 7.73 2.22
C ILE A 215 2.05 7.44 3.39
N PRO A 216 1.82 8.42 4.27
CA PRO A 216 0.82 8.31 5.31
C PRO A 216 -0.60 8.19 4.75
N MET A 217 -1.49 7.51 5.47
CA MET A 217 -2.83 7.21 4.97
C MET A 217 -3.64 8.48 4.61
N ASN A 218 -3.48 9.56 5.39
CA ASN A 218 -4.15 10.85 5.17
C ASN A 218 -3.62 11.61 3.94
N GLU A 219 -2.39 11.32 3.51
CA GLU A 219 -1.75 11.95 2.36
C GLU A 219 -2.07 11.27 1.03
N LEU A 220 -2.70 10.09 1.04
CA LEU A 220 -3.15 9.41 -0.18
C LEU A 220 -4.10 10.27 -1.03
N SER A 221 -4.76 11.26 -0.42
CA SER A 221 -5.60 12.24 -1.12
C SER A 221 -4.81 13.22 -1.98
N ARG A 222 -3.50 13.42 -1.73
CA ARG A 222 -2.64 14.36 -2.45
C ARG A 222 -2.05 13.75 -3.72
N PRO A 223 -2.27 14.34 -4.91
CA PRO A 223 -1.73 13.83 -6.18
C PRO A 223 -0.20 13.66 -6.21
N PHE A 224 0.54 14.61 -5.60
CA PHE A 224 2.01 14.57 -5.52
C PHE A 224 2.53 13.49 -4.56
N SER A 225 1.75 13.07 -3.57
CA SER A 225 2.14 11.95 -2.72
C SER A 225 1.93 10.64 -3.48
N ARG A 226 0.77 10.46 -4.12
CA ARG A 226 0.42 9.22 -4.84
C ARG A 226 1.42 8.79 -5.90
N VAL A 227 2.15 9.71 -6.52
CA VAL A 227 3.18 9.32 -7.50
C VAL A 227 4.27 8.44 -6.90
N CYS A 228 4.52 8.53 -5.59
CA CYS A 228 5.56 7.77 -4.91
C CYS A 228 5.27 6.26 -4.85
N ILE A 229 4.01 5.82 -4.98
CA ILE A 229 3.66 4.39 -5.01
C ILE A 229 3.76 3.78 -6.41
N TYR A 230 4.05 4.59 -7.43
CA TYR A 230 4.17 4.11 -8.80
C TYR A 230 5.33 3.12 -8.94
N GLY A 231 5.03 1.91 -9.41
CA GLY A 231 6.02 0.85 -9.60
C GLY A 231 6.58 0.27 -8.29
N LYS A 232 5.91 0.48 -7.15
CA LYS A 232 6.33 -0.05 -5.84
C LYS A 232 5.61 -1.35 -5.50
N LEU A 233 6.27 -2.19 -4.70
CA LEU A 233 5.69 -3.39 -4.11
C LEU A 233 4.94 -3.06 -2.81
N ALA A 234 5.44 -2.13 -2.00
CA ALA A 234 4.76 -1.76 -0.77
C ALA A 234 4.73 -0.25 -0.54
N ASN A 235 3.68 0.18 0.15
CA ASN A 235 3.65 1.45 0.86
C ASN A 235 3.59 1.15 2.35
N ILE A 236 4.70 1.36 3.05
CA ILE A 236 4.82 1.09 4.48
C ILE A 236 4.92 2.42 5.23
N SER A 237 3.92 2.73 6.04
CA SER A 237 3.86 3.97 6.81
C SER A 237 3.71 3.68 8.31
N ASN A 238 4.53 4.36 9.12
CA ASN A 238 4.38 4.40 10.57
C ASN A 238 3.48 5.58 10.94
N GLU A 239 2.28 5.28 11.42
CA GLU A 239 1.27 6.24 11.84
C GLU A 239 1.39 6.44 13.35
N ASN A 240 1.98 7.57 13.76
CA ASN A 240 2.12 7.87 15.19
C ASN A 240 0.77 8.24 15.80
N GLU A 241 0.02 9.11 15.13
CA GLU A 241 -1.37 9.45 15.45
C GLU A 241 -2.08 9.88 14.16
N PHE A 242 -3.30 9.39 13.94
CA PHE A 242 -4.18 9.97 12.94
C PHE A 242 -4.68 11.31 13.49
N ASN A 243 -3.89 12.37 13.29
CA ASN A 243 -4.22 13.74 13.69
C ASN A 243 -5.68 14.01 13.32
N GLY A 244 -6.51 14.43 14.28
CA GLY A 244 -7.99 14.39 14.30
C GLY A 244 -8.80 15.00 13.13
N ALA A 245 -8.17 15.31 12.00
CA ALA A 245 -8.82 15.44 10.71
C ALA A 245 -9.39 14.08 10.26
N SER A 246 -10.68 14.06 9.92
CA SER A 246 -11.34 12.89 9.35
C SER A 246 -10.60 12.40 8.11
N LEU A 247 -10.11 11.16 8.17
CA LEU A 247 -9.49 10.48 7.04
C LEU A 247 -10.46 10.41 5.85
N ASN A 248 -10.07 10.95 4.69
CA ASN A 248 -10.75 10.69 3.43
C ASN A 248 -10.25 9.35 2.85
N THR A 249 -11.14 8.37 2.87
CA THR A 249 -10.91 6.97 2.48
C THR A 249 -11.03 6.73 0.97
N GLN A 250 -11.43 7.72 0.16
CA GLN A 250 -11.74 7.51 -1.26
C GLN A 250 -10.54 6.94 -2.03
N TYR A 251 -9.38 7.61 -1.95
CA TYR A 251 -8.17 7.14 -2.62
C TYR A 251 -7.61 5.87 -2.00
N PHE A 252 -7.75 5.68 -0.69
CA PHE A 252 -7.42 4.40 -0.06
C PHE A 252 -8.25 3.25 -0.65
N LYS A 253 -9.57 3.42 -0.78
CA LYS A 253 -10.48 2.44 -1.36
C LYS A 253 -10.19 2.16 -2.83
N ALA A 254 -9.82 3.19 -3.59
CA ALA A 254 -9.45 3.08 -4.99
C ALA A 254 -8.14 2.29 -5.17
N ILE A 255 -7.10 2.65 -4.40
CA ILE A 255 -5.79 1.98 -4.48
C ILE A 255 -5.90 0.51 -4.07
N VAL A 256 -6.49 0.23 -2.91
CA VAL A 256 -6.67 -1.15 -2.44
C VAL A 256 -7.68 -1.91 -3.31
N GLY A 257 -8.61 -1.20 -3.94
CA GLY A 257 -9.67 -1.75 -4.79
C GLY A 257 -9.25 -2.01 -6.24
N GLU A 258 -7.97 -1.87 -6.57
CA GLU A 258 -7.43 -2.14 -7.91
C GLU A 258 -7.82 -1.13 -9.01
N ASP A 259 -8.29 0.05 -8.61
CA ASP A 259 -8.69 1.10 -9.55
C ASP A 259 -7.46 1.79 -10.17
N ILE A 260 -7.64 2.31 -11.39
CA ILE A 260 -6.67 3.23 -11.99
C ILE A 260 -6.75 4.56 -11.24
N ILE A 261 -5.61 5.05 -10.76
CA ILE A 261 -5.51 6.34 -10.09
C ILE A 261 -4.70 7.33 -10.92
N THR A 262 -4.97 8.61 -10.66
CA THR A 262 -4.23 9.74 -11.22
C THR A 262 -3.20 10.25 -10.21
N ALA A 263 -1.98 10.51 -10.68
CA ALA A 263 -0.93 11.15 -9.89
C ALA A 263 -0.22 12.26 -10.68
N GLU A 264 0.37 13.20 -9.96
CA GLU A 264 1.03 14.38 -10.54
C GLU A 264 2.50 14.44 -10.13
N GLN A 265 3.33 14.91 -11.06
CA GLN A 265 4.74 15.23 -10.84
C GLN A 265 4.98 16.67 -11.24
N LYS A 266 5.81 17.39 -10.48
CA LYS A 266 6.13 18.79 -10.77
C LYS A 266 6.75 18.91 -12.17
N ASN A 267 6.20 19.79 -13.00
CA ASN A 267 6.65 20.08 -14.37
C ASN A 267 6.62 18.87 -15.32
N LYS A 268 5.73 17.90 -15.09
CA LYS A 268 5.54 16.74 -15.98
C LYS A 268 4.06 16.51 -16.27
N PRO A 269 3.73 15.81 -17.37
CA PRO A 269 2.37 15.38 -17.64
C PRO A 269 1.81 14.55 -16.48
N VAL A 270 0.50 14.64 -16.30
CA VAL A 270 -0.26 13.79 -15.39
C VAL A 270 -0.09 12.33 -15.79
N ILE A 271 0.07 11.44 -14.82
CA ILE A 271 0.17 9.99 -15.07
C ILE A 271 -1.04 9.26 -14.50
N GLN A 272 -1.46 8.22 -15.22
CA GLN A 272 -2.45 7.26 -14.77
C GLN A 272 -1.82 5.87 -14.68
N PHE A 273 -2.11 5.17 -13.60
CA PHE A 273 -1.63 3.81 -13.38
C PHE A 273 -2.50 3.05 -12.39
N LYS A 274 -2.48 1.73 -12.49
CA LYS A 274 -3.00 0.82 -11.48
C LYS A 274 -1.89 0.57 -10.44
N PRO A 275 -2.08 0.91 -9.16
CA PRO A 275 -1.06 0.66 -8.14
C PRO A 275 -0.81 -0.83 -7.95
N THR A 276 0.46 -1.21 -7.84
CA THR A 276 0.86 -2.55 -7.40
C THR A 276 1.15 -2.59 -5.91
N ALA A 277 1.44 -1.44 -5.29
CA ALA A 277 1.87 -1.34 -3.91
C ALA A 277 0.80 -1.83 -2.92
N ARG A 278 1.14 -2.80 -2.07
CA ARG A 278 0.32 -3.18 -0.92
C ARG A 278 0.45 -2.12 0.16
N MET A 279 -0.69 -1.72 0.72
CA MET A 279 -0.76 -0.72 1.78
C MET A 279 -0.53 -1.39 3.13
N VAL A 280 0.52 -0.99 3.83
CA VAL A 280 0.87 -1.46 5.18
C VAL A 280 0.98 -0.25 6.10
N PHE A 281 0.16 -0.21 7.15
CA PHE A 281 0.19 0.85 8.14
C PHE A 281 0.49 0.26 9.50
N SER A 282 1.50 0.80 10.17
CA SER A 282 1.82 0.46 11.56
C SER A 282 1.32 1.55 12.46
N THR A 283 0.48 1.19 13.43
CA THR A 283 -0.13 2.18 14.31
C THR A 283 -0.30 1.64 15.73
N ASN A 284 -0.34 2.56 16.69
CA ASN A 284 -0.77 2.28 18.05
C ASN A 284 -2.26 2.66 18.25
N ASN A 285 -2.81 3.54 17.40
CA ASN A 285 -4.19 4.01 17.46
C ASN A 285 -4.86 3.80 16.10
N LEU A 286 -6.03 3.15 16.07
CA LEU A 286 -6.73 2.91 14.81
C LEU A 286 -7.27 4.23 14.22
N PRO A 287 -7.33 4.37 12.88
CA PRO A 287 -7.73 5.62 12.25
C PRO A 287 -9.16 6.00 12.58
N HIS A 288 -9.43 7.23 12.98
CA HIS A 288 -10.80 7.71 13.04
C HIS A 288 -11.25 8.16 11.64
N THR A 289 -12.35 7.58 11.13
CA THR A 289 -12.96 8.01 9.87
C THR A 289 -14.48 8.13 9.99
N ASN A 290 -15.06 9.05 9.23
CA ASN A 290 -16.51 9.13 9.08
C ASN A 290 -17.10 8.02 8.18
N ASP A 291 -16.24 7.24 7.52
CA ASP A 291 -16.57 6.18 6.57
C ASP A 291 -16.26 4.80 7.15
N GLY A 292 -16.98 4.45 8.22
CA GLY A 292 -16.94 3.11 8.83
C GLY A 292 -17.80 2.06 8.12
N GLY A 293 -18.20 2.31 6.87
CA GLY A 293 -19.07 1.39 6.13
C GLY A 293 -18.36 0.12 5.66
N TYR A 294 -19.15 -0.90 5.28
CA TYR A 294 -18.65 -2.19 4.78
C TYR A 294 -17.56 -2.05 3.70
N ALA A 295 -17.69 -1.09 2.79
CA ALA A 295 -16.71 -0.84 1.73
C ALA A 295 -15.30 -0.51 2.24
N PHE A 296 -15.18 0.17 3.39
CA PHE A 296 -13.89 0.44 4.03
C PHE A 296 -13.42 -0.79 4.82
N MET A 297 -14.28 -1.33 5.68
CA MET A 297 -13.94 -2.46 6.57
C MET A 297 -13.48 -3.70 5.82
N ARG A 298 -14.14 -4.06 4.71
CA ARG A 298 -13.76 -5.24 3.92
C ARG A 298 -12.35 -5.16 3.32
N ARG A 299 -11.76 -3.96 3.25
CA ARG A 299 -10.39 -3.74 2.74
C ARG A 299 -9.32 -3.80 3.83
N LEU A 300 -9.69 -3.93 5.10
CA LEU A 300 -8.74 -4.02 6.19
C LEU A 300 -8.45 -5.48 6.55
N CYS A 301 -7.21 -5.71 6.97
CA CYS A 301 -6.74 -6.89 7.67
C CYS A 301 -5.84 -6.40 8.81
N MET A 302 -6.01 -6.93 10.03
CA MET A 302 -5.33 -6.40 11.21
C MET A 302 -4.49 -7.47 11.88
N LEU A 303 -3.17 -7.28 11.95
CA LEU A 303 -2.31 -8.11 12.78
C LEU A 303 -2.09 -7.46 14.13
N HIS A 304 -2.55 -8.12 15.19
CA HIS A 304 -2.39 -7.65 16.56
C HIS A 304 -1.09 -8.18 17.17
N PHE A 305 -0.12 -7.30 17.36
CA PHE A 305 1.13 -7.57 18.06
C PHE A 305 0.89 -7.43 19.56
N LYS A 306 0.47 -8.53 20.19
CA LYS A 306 -0.04 -8.57 21.58
C LYS A 306 1.07 -8.49 22.62
N ASN A 307 2.24 -9.05 22.31
CA ASN A 307 3.29 -9.21 23.31
C ASN A 307 4.15 -7.95 23.45
N VAL A 308 4.29 -7.43 24.66
CA VAL A 308 5.21 -6.32 24.97
C VAL A 308 6.48 -6.92 25.54
N VAL A 309 7.60 -6.76 24.81
CA VAL A 309 8.90 -7.29 25.22
C VAL A 309 9.45 -6.45 26.37
N LYS A 310 9.70 -7.09 27.51
CA LYS A 310 10.37 -6.48 28.66
C LYS A 310 11.77 -6.04 28.28
N GLU A 311 12.30 -5.00 28.93
CA GLU A 311 13.60 -4.43 28.55
C GLU A 311 14.76 -5.41 28.71
N GLU A 312 14.69 -6.23 29.76
CA GLU A 312 15.63 -7.31 30.10
C GLU A 312 15.66 -8.45 29.08
N ASP A 313 14.55 -8.72 28.38
CA ASP A 313 14.43 -9.78 27.38
C ASP A 313 14.76 -9.29 25.96
N ARG A 314 15.19 -8.03 25.79
CA ARG A 314 15.48 -7.46 24.47
C ARG A 314 16.82 -7.95 23.94
N ASP A 315 16.75 -8.68 22.84
CA ASP A 315 17.91 -8.97 22.01
C ASP A 315 18.25 -7.75 21.13
N PHE A 316 19.30 -7.01 21.49
CA PHE A 316 19.77 -5.83 20.75
C PHE A 316 20.27 -6.17 19.34
N TYR A 317 20.69 -7.41 19.09
CA TYR A 317 21.20 -7.89 17.81
C TYR A 317 20.13 -8.61 16.98
N LEU A 318 18.87 -8.63 17.44
CA LEU A 318 17.79 -9.34 16.77
C LEU A 318 17.67 -8.96 15.29
N ARG A 319 17.74 -7.67 14.96
CA ARG A 319 17.63 -7.22 13.57
C ARG A 319 18.72 -7.81 12.68
N GLU A 320 19.95 -7.88 13.16
CA GLU A 320 21.09 -8.40 12.39
C GLU A 320 20.92 -9.91 12.15
N LYS A 321 20.56 -10.66 13.20
CA LYS A 321 20.24 -12.09 13.10
C LYS A 321 19.12 -12.37 12.10
N LEU A 322 18.07 -11.56 12.10
CA LEU A 322 16.95 -11.72 11.17
C LEU A 322 17.31 -11.32 9.73
N LYS A 323 18.23 -10.35 9.54
CA LYS A 323 18.75 -9.99 8.20
C LYS A 323 19.61 -11.10 7.60
N GLU A 324 20.33 -11.86 8.43
CA GLU A 324 21.08 -13.03 7.96
C GLU A 324 20.16 -14.15 7.43
N GLU A 325 18.90 -14.17 7.87
CA GLU A 325 17.90 -15.18 7.50
C GLU A 325 17.03 -14.78 6.29
N LEU A 326 17.30 -13.66 5.60
CA LEU A 326 16.40 -13.15 4.54
C LEU A 326 16.07 -14.18 3.45
N ASN A 327 17.02 -15.02 3.04
CA ASN A 327 16.79 -16.08 2.06
C ASN A 327 15.80 -17.14 2.61
N GLY A 328 15.91 -17.49 3.89
CA GLY A 328 14.96 -18.40 4.54
C GLY A 328 13.61 -17.75 4.82
N ILE A 329 13.58 -16.45 5.11
CA ILE A 329 12.34 -15.68 5.24
C ILE A 329 11.61 -15.61 3.90
N PHE A 330 12.34 -15.48 2.78
CA PHE A 330 11.77 -15.58 1.44
C PHE A 330 11.10 -16.94 1.21
N ASN A 331 11.78 -18.06 1.52
CA ASN A 331 11.20 -19.41 1.42
C ASN A 331 9.95 -19.54 2.30
N TRP A 332 10.02 -19.07 3.54
CA TRP A 332 8.89 -19.07 4.46
C TRP A 332 7.71 -18.25 3.90
N ALA A 333 7.96 -17.09 3.31
CA ALA A 333 6.94 -16.25 2.70
C ALA A 333 6.33 -16.88 1.44
N LEU A 334 7.10 -17.64 0.64
CA LEU A 334 6.58 -18.38 -0.51
C LEU A 334 5.51 -19.41 -0.12
N VAL A 335 5.67 -20.06 1.04
CA VAL A 335 4.65 -20.99 1.57
C VAL A 335 3.34 -20.26 1.86
N GLY A 336 3.40 -19.06 2.45
CA GLY A 336 2.21 -18.23 2.67
C GLY A 336 1.58 -17.74 1.36
N LEU A 337 2.41 -17.31 0.40
CA LEU A 337 1.95 -16.89 -0.92
C LEU A 337 1.23 -18.04 -1.65
N ARG A 338 1.75 -19.28 -1.56
CA ARG A 338 1.13 -20.47 -2.13
C ARG A 338 -0.27 -20.68 -1.54
N ARG A 339 -0.37 -20.71 -0.22
CA ARG A 339 -1.65 -20.84 0.51
C ARG A 339 -2.66 -19.76 0.10
N LEU A 340 -2.21 -18.50 0.01
CA LEU A 340 -3.04 -17.39 -0.43
C LEU A 340 -3.52 -17.54 -1.89
N LYS A 341 -2.64 -17.96 -2.82
CA LYS A 341 -3.00 -18.21 -4.23
C LYS A 341 -4.03 -19.35 -4.33
N GLU A 342 -3.80 -20.46 -3.63
CA GLU A 342 -4.71 -21.61 -3.60
C GLU A 342 -6.08 -21.26 -3.02
N ASN A 343 -6.13 -20.34 -2.04
CA ASN A 343 -7.37 -19.80 -1.50
C ASN A 343 -7.95 -18.62 -2.31
N ASN A 344 -7.61 -18.50 -3.60
CA ASN A 344 -8.10 -17.45 -4.50
C ASN A 344 -7.90 -16.01 -3.95
N PHE A 345 -6.73 -15.75 -3.35
CA PHE A 345 -6.39 -14.48 -2.72
C PHE A 345 -7.29 -14.07 -1.56
N ARG A 346 -7.92 -15.04 -0.90
CA ARG A 346 -8.58 -14.84 0.39
C ARG A 346 -7.60 -15.20 1.49
N PHE A 347 -7.32 -14.24 2.37
CA PHE A 347 -6.50 -14.50 3.54
C PHE A 347 -7.16 -15.53 4.46
N SER A 348 -6.34 -16.33 5.14
CA SER A 348 -6.80 -17.27 6.15
C SER A 348 -7.51 -16.55 7.29
N GLU A 349 -8.50 -17.23 7.87
CA GLU A 349 -9.21 -16.73 9.04
C GLU A 349 -8.25 -16.62 10.23
N CYS A 350 -8.37 -15.53 10.98
CA CYS A 350 -7.60 -15.30 12.19
C CYS A 350 -8.50 -14.65 13.23
N ASN A 351 -8.78 -15.37 14.31
CA ASN A 351 -9.75 -14.96 15.32
C ASN A 351 -9.33 -13.65 16.01
N SER A 352 -8.02 -13.48 16.27
CA SER A 352 -7.51 -12.26 16.89
C SER A 352 -7.59 -11.04 15.97
N SER A 353 -7.31 -11.22 14.67
CA SER A 353 -7.53 -10.18 13.64
C SER A 353 -9.00 -9.81 13.52
N ASN A 354 -9.88 -10.79 13.40
CA ASN A 354 -11.32 -10.58 13.19
C ASN A 354 -11.98 -9.90 14.40
N LYS A 355 -11.61 -10.29 15.62
CA LYS A 355 -12.07 -9.63 16.85
C LYS A 355 -11.65 -8.16 16.87
N LEU A 356 -10.40 -7.86 16.53
CA LEU A 356 -9.89 -6.49 16.50
C LEU A 356 -10.61 -5.65 15.43
N LEU A 357 -10.83 -6.20 14.24
CA LEU A 357 -11.56 -5.52 13.17
C LEU A 357 -13.02 -5.25 13.55
N LYS A 358 -13.68 -6.22 14.20
CA LYS A 358 -15.07 -6.05 14.70
C LYS A 358 -15.15 -4.98 15.78
N GLN A 359 -14.20 -4.97 16.72
CA GLN A 359 -14.14 -3.92 17.75
C GLN A 359 -13.98 -2.53 17.11
N TYR A 360 -13.09 -2.40 16.13
CA TYR A 360 -12.89 -1.15 15.40
C TYR A 360 -14.15 -0.70 14.63
N GLU A 361 -14.88 -1.64 14.02
CA GLU A 361 -16.15 -1.34 13.36
C GLU A 361 -17.21 -0.80 14.34
N MET A 362 -17.27 -1.37 15.53
CA MET A 362 -18.14 -0.91 16.61
C MET A 362 -17.77 0.49 17.11
N GLU A 363 -16.47 0.80 17.20
CA GLU A 363 -15.97 2.13 17.57
C GLU A 363 -16.30 3.20 16.51
N LEU A 364 -16.18 2.87 15.23
CA LEU A 364 -16.51 3.81 14.14
C LEU A 364 -18.01 4.00 13.93
N ASN A 365 -18.82 3.00 14.29
CA ASN A 365 -20.27 3.05 14.19
C ASN A 365 -20.94 2.83 15.56
N PRO A 366 -20.92 3.84 16.45
CA PRO A 366 -21.56 3.75 17.77
C PRO A 366 -23.03 3.36 17.75
N MET A 367 -23.73 3.61 16.63
CA MET A 367 -25.12 3.17 16.44
C MET A 367 -25.27 1.65 16.56
N ILE A 368 -24.26 0.88 16.15
CA ILE A 368 -24.24 -0.59 16.29
C ILE A 368 -24.36 -0.95 17.77
N LEU A 369 -23.41 -0.46 18.58
CA LEU A 369 -23.39 -0.74 20.03
C LEU A 369 -24.61 -0.17 20.75
N PHE A 370 -25.10 1.00 20.33
CA PHE A 370 -26.31 1.58 20.90
C PHE A 370 -27.53 0.66 20.68
N PHE A 371 -27.68 0.08 19.50
CA PHE A 371 -28.75 -0.87 19.25
C PHE A 371 -28.56 -2.17 20.04
N GLU A 372 -27.34 -2.72 20.07
CA GLU A 372 -27.05 -3.95 20.84
C GLU A 372 -27.31 -3.80 22.34
N GLN A 373 -27.06 -2.61 22.91
CA GLN A 373 -27.12 -2.41 24.37
C GLN A 373 -28.40 -1.70 24.86
N CYS A 374 -29.05 -0.91 24.00
CA CYS A 374 -30.11 0.01 24.41
C CYS A 374 -31.39 -0.08 23.56
N VAL A 375 -31.46 -0.90 22.50
CA VAL A 375 -32.64 -0.94 21.61
C VAL A 375 -33.10 -2.37 21.37
N GLU A 376 -34.32 -2.67 21.78
CA GLU A 376 -34.99 -3.95 21.50
C GLU A 376 -36.06 -3.80 20.41
N LYS A 377 -36.30 -4.88 19.65
CA LYS A 377 -37.47 -4.97 18.77
C LYS A 377 -38.71 -5.05 19.64
N GLU A 378 -39.74 -4.32 19.25
CA GLU A 378 -41.02 -4.29 19.94
C GLU A 378 -42.17 -4.28 18.91
N HIS A 379 -43.39 -4.53 19.36
CA HIS A 379 -44.56 -4.49 18.49
C HIS A 379 -44.73 -3.14 17.77
N SER A 380 -45.29 -3.17 16.55
CA SER A 380 -45.40 -2.00 15.66
C SER A 380 -46.38 -0.92 16.15
N ASP A 381 -47.16 -1.21 17.18
CA ASP A 381 -48.07 -0.29 17.86
C ASP A 381 -47.45 0.37 19.11
N HIS A 382 -46.35 -0.18 19.65
CA HIS A 382 -45.58 0.45 20.72
C HIS A 382 -45.02 1.80 20.26
N ARG A 383 -45.10 2.80 21.13
CA ARG A 383 -44.65 4.17 20.84
C ARG A 383 -43.55 4.56 21.79
N GLU A 384 -42.35 4.71 21.26
CA GLU A 384 -41.18 5.13 22.02
C GLU A 384 -40.85 6.60 21.71
N ASP A 385 -40.66 7.39 22.76
CA ASP A 385 -40.50 8.84 22.62
C ASP A 385 -39.17 9.20 21.94
N ASN A 386 -39.18 10.01 20.87
CA ASN A 386 -37.96 10.40 20.16
C ASN A 386 -36.92 11.08 21.05
N ARG A 387 -37.36 11.85 22.04
CA ARG A 387 -36.49 12.50 23.03
C ARG A 387 -35.89 11.47 23.96
N ILE A 388 -36.64 10.43 24.37
CA ILE A 388 -36.09 9.31 25.14
C ILE A 388 -35.00 8.63 24.32
N ILE A 389 -35.28 8.26 23.07
CA ILE A 389 -34.32 7.58 22.19
C ILE A 389 -33.04 8.42 22.01
N TYR A 390 -33.19 9.67 21.61
CA TYR A 390 -32.07 10.56 21.33
C TYR A 390 -31.25 10.90 22.58
N ASN A 391 -31.89 11.18 23.71
CA ASN A 391 -31.17 11.52 24.95
C ASN A 391 -30.54 10.28 25.61
N THR A 392 -31.17 9.11 25.48
CA THR A 392 -30.56 7.82 25.87
C THR A 392 -29.29 7.62 25.06
N TYR A 393 -29.32 7.83 23.73
CA TYR A 393 -28.11 7.76 22.91
C TYR A 393 -27.02 8.73 23.37
N LYS A 394 -27.35 10.00 23.63
CA LYS A 394 -26.36 10.99 24.11
C LYS A 394 -25.75 10.60 25.45
N SER A 395 -26.56 10.07 26.37
CA SER A 395 -26.11 9.68 27.70
C SER A 395 -25.28 8.40 27.66
N TRP A 396 -25.74 7.40 26.90
CA TRP A 396 -25.01 6.19 26.58
C TRP A 396 -23.65 6.51 25.93
N ALA A 397 -23.63 7.39 24.92
CA ALA A 397 -22.39 7.79 24.25
C ALA A 397 -21.41 8.50 25.21
N ARG A 398 -21.90 9.37 26.10
CA ARG A 398 -21.05 9.99 27.15
C ARG A 398 -20.50 8.97 28.13
N ALA A 399 -21.34 8.04 28.59
CA ALA A 399 -20.93 7.00 29.53
C ALA A 399 -19.88 6.05 28.93
N ASN A 400 -19.89 5.85 27.61
CA ASN A 400 -18.89 5.08 26.87
C ASN A 400 -17.68 5.91 26.40
N GLY A 401 -17.49 7.13 26.90
CA GLY A 401 -16.35 7.99 26.53
C GLY A 401 -16.40 8.58 25.11
N MET A 402 -17.53 8.44 24.41
CA MET A 402 -17.72 8.88 23.02
C MET A 402 -18.28 10.31 22.94
N GLU A 403 -17.59 11.29 23.54
CA GLU A 403 -18.13 12.65 23.71
C GLU A 403 -18.43 13.36 22.37
N GLY A 404 -17.64 13.11 21.33
CA GLY A 404 -17.89 13.63 19.98
C GLY A 404 -19.18 13.06 19.36
N GLN A 405 -19.49 11.80 19.64
CA GLN A 405 -20.70 11.13 19.16
C GLN A 405 -21.94 11.59 19.94
N ALA A 406 -21.77 11.92 21.22
CA ALA A 406 -22.80 12.56 22.03
C ALA A 406 -23.17 13.98 21.55
N LYS A 407 -22.33 14.62 20.71
CA LYS A 407 -22.56 15.93 20.08
C LYS A 407 -23.15 15.82 18.67
N ILE A 408 -23.57 14.63 18.23
CA ILE A 408 -24.24 14.42 16.94
C ILE A 408 -25.49 15.34 16.81
N SER A 409 -25.76 15.89 15.63
CA SER A 409 -27.00 16.64 15.40
C SER A 409 -28.20 15.70 15.33
N VAL A 410 -29.38 16.21 15.73
CA VAL A 410 -30.65 15.46 15.71
C VAL A 410 -30.92 14.88 14.32
N GLN A 411 -30.73 15.65 13.25
CA GLN A 411 -30.96 15.20 11.88
C GLN A 411 -30.00 14.07 11.47
N LYS A 412 -28.71 14.18 11.86
CA LYS A 412 -27.69 13.16 11.54
C LYS A 412 -27.92 11.88 12.35
N PHE A 413 -28.38 12.01 13.60
CA PHE A 413 -28.76 10.89 14.45
C PHE A 413 -29.89 10.08 13.82
N TRP A 414 -31.04 10.71 13.54
CA TRP A 414 -32.20 9.99 12.99
C TRP A 414 -31.89 9.32 11.65
N ARG A 415 -31.17 10.01 10.76
CA ARG A 415 -30.72 9.39 9.50
C ARG A 415 -29.90 8.11 9.72
N LYS A 416 -29.02 8.09 10.74
CA LYS A 416 -28.22 6.90 11.07
C LYS A 416 -29.05 5.84 11.78
N PHE A 417 -29.92 6.24 12.72
CA PHE A 417 -30.82 5.35 13.46
C PHE A 417 -31.75 4.59 12.52
N ASP A 418 -32.46 5.30 11.64
CA ASP A 418 -33.42 4.70 10.71
C ASP A 418 -32.73 3.77 9.71
N ALA A 419 -31.58 4.18 9.18
CA ALA A 419 -30.80 3.36 8.25
C ALA A 419 -30.35 2.05 8.92
N TYR A 420 -29.90 2.12 10.17
CA TYR A 420 -29.43 0.95 10.89
C TYR A 420 -30.58 0.04 11.35
N ALA A 421 -31.67 0.61 11.89
CA ALA A 421 -32.88 -0.13 12.25
C ALA A 421 -33.43 -0.93 11.05
N LYS A 422 -33.51 -0.28 9.88
CA LYS A 422 -33.92 -0.93 8.63
C LYS A 422 -32.98 -2.08 8.24
N SER A 423 -31.66 -1.90 8.41
CA SER A 423 -30.67 -2.95 8.10
C SER A 423 -30.81 -4.20 8.98
N LEU A 424 -31.31 -4.03 10.22
CA LEU A 424 -31.61 -5.13 11.14
C LEU A 424 -33.04 -5.68 10.99
N GLY A 425 -33.80 -5.19 10.00
CA GLY A 425 -35.19 -5.61 9.75
C GLY A 425 -36.15 -5.19 10.87
N TYR A 426 -35.98 -4.00 11.44
CA TYR A 426 -37.00 -3.39 12.29
C TYR A 426 -38.06 -2.72 11.40
N GLU A 427 -39.34 -2.92 11.73
CA GLU A 427 -40.46 -2.20 11.12
C GLU A 427 -40.77 -0.94 11.94
N CYS A 428 -39.84 0.02 11.90
CA CYS A 428 -39.95 1.26 12.67
C CYS A 428 -40.28 2.48 11.80
N GLU A 429 -41.20 3.32 12.27
CA GLU A 429 -41.59 4.56 11.59
C GLU A 429 -41.62 5.74 12.57
N SER A 430 -41.10 6.89 12.15
CA SER A 430 -41.27 8.15 12.88
C SER A 430 -42.67 8.72 12.64
N LYS A 431 -43.45 8.91 13.70
CA LYS A 431 -44.80 9.50 13.65
C LYS A 431 -44.92 10.71 14.57
N LYS A 432 -45.98 11.51 14.37
CA LYS A 432 -46.28 12.70 15.17
C LYS A 432 -47.71 12.63 15.72
N SER A 433 -47.91 12.95 16.99
CA SER A 433 -49.22 13.10 17.63
C SER A 433 -49.16 14.26 18.62
N ASN A 434 -50.14 15.19 18.59
CA ASN A 434 -50.25 16.33 19.52
C ASN A 434 -48.90 17.02 19.84
N SER A 435 -48.18 17.43 18.79
CA SER A 435 -46.85 18.09 18.84
C SER A 435 -45.68 17.21 19.29
N PHE A 436 -45.93 15.96 19.68
CA PHE A 436 -44.94 15.00 20.12
C PHE A 436 -44.52 14.04 18.99
N ARG A 437 -43.22 13.73 18.85
CA ARG A 437 -42.69 12.79 17.84
C ARG A 437 -42.23 11.49 18.51
N TYR A 438 -42.67 10.35 17.98
CA TYR A 438 -42.34 9.02 18.49
C TYR A 438 -41.91 8.09 17.37
N HIS A 439 -41.18 7.03 17.71
CA HIS A 439 -40.90 5.90 16.83
C HIS A 439 -41.72 4.69 17.25
N THR A 440 -42.20 3.95 16.27
CA THR A 440 -42.86 2.65 16.49
C THR A 440 -41.91 1.47 16.28
N GLY A 441 -42.27 0.29 16.79
CA GLY A 441 -41.53 -0.96 16.52
C GLY A 441 -40.15 -1.08 17.19
N VAL A 442 -39.80 -0.14 18.06
CA VAL A 442 -38.54 -0.10 18.82
C VAL A 442 -38.83 0.26 20.27
N LYS A 443 -38.06 -0.30 21.19
CA LYS A 443 -38.11 0.06 22.60
C LYS A 443 -36.73 0.34 23.14
N ILE A 444 -36.60 1.42 23.91
CA ILE A 444 -35.34 1.71 24.60
C ILE A 444 -35.26 0.89 25.88
N VAL A 445 -34.15 0.18 26.07
CA VAL A 445 -33.92 -0.67 27.25
C VAL A 445 -32.56 -0.36 27.89
N GLY A 446 -32.30 -0.98 29.04
CA GLY A 446 -31.02 -0.87 29.74
C GLY A 446 -30.89 0.33 30.67
N CYS A 447 -29.76 0.40 31.37
CA CYS A 447 -29.50 1.34 32.47
C CYS A 447 -29.39 2.81 32.05
N PHE A 448 -29.32 3.08 30.74
CA PHE A 448 -29.20 4.43 30.20
C PHE A 448 -30.55 5.03 29.76
N ARG A 449 -31.65 4.27 29.88
CA ARG A 449 -32.99 4.78 29.59
C ARG A 449 -33.28 5.96 30.51
N ILE A 450 -33.52 7.11 29.92
CA ILE A 450 -33.93 8.30 30.66
C ILE A 450 -35.43 8.23 30.93
N SER A 451 -35.82 8.34 32.20
CA SER A 451 -37.20 8.60 32.58
C SER A 451 -37.55 10.06 32.31
N LEU A 452 -38.70 10.31 31.67
CA LEU A 452 -39.19 11.66 31.42
C LEU A 452 -39.62 12.39 32.71
N ASP A 453 -39.71 11.68 33.84
CA ASP A 453 -40.11 12.22 35.15
C ASP A 453 -38.93 12.81 35.96
N ASP A 454 -37.69 12.71 35.48
CA ASP A 454 -36.53 13.28 36.17
C ASP A 454 -36.43 14.80 35.90
N SER A 455 -37.00 15.57 36.82
CA SER A 455 -37.10 17.04 36.83
C SER A 455 -35.77 17.80 36.61
N ARG A 456 -34.62 17.11 36.64
CA ARG A 456 -33.29 17.67 36.33
C ARG A 456 -32.98 17.82 34.83
N ILE A 457 -33.80 17.27 33.94
CA ILE A 457 -33.54 17.25 32.48
C ILE A 457 -34.36 18.32 31.72
N PHE A 458 -35.36 18.94 32.35
CA PHE A 458 -36.22 19.96 31.72
C PHE A 458 -35.46 21.22 31.24
N GLY A 459 -34.26 21.49 31.76
CA GLY A 459 -33.40 22.59 31.30
C GLY A 459 -32.51 22.29 30.08
N GLN A 460 -32.38 21.03 29.64
CA GLN A 460 -31.57 20.63 28.47
C GLN A 460 -32.39 20.11 27.28
N LEU A 461 -33.73 20.13 27.39
CA LEU A 461 -34.66 19.68 26.35
C LEU A 461 -35.08 20.78 25.35
N GLY A 462 -34.47 21.96 25.42
CA GLY A 462 -34.64 23.03 24.43
C GLY A 462 -33.52 23.02 23.39
N GLY A 463 -33.84 22.66 22.16
CA GLY A 463 -32.93 22.67 20.99
C GLY A 463 -33.50 21.91 19.81
#